data_AF-A0AAP8KL85-F1
#
_entry.id   AF-A0AAP8KL85-F1
#
_cell.length_a   1.000
_cell.length_b   1.000
_cell.length_c   1.000
_cell.angle_alpha   90.00
_cell.angle_beta   90.00
_cell.angle_gamma   90.00
#
_symmetry.space_group_name_H-M   'P 1'
#
loop_
_entity.id
_entity.type
_entity.pdbx_description
1 polymer ?
#
loop_
_entity_poly.entity_id
_entity_poly.type
_entity_poly.pdbx_seq_one_letter_code
_entity_poly.pdbx_strand_id
1 'polypeptide(L)' 'PTAERLLKNYQPALTVDSAGLGALVGKGADERAASVALEHNLSLDGHVARQVSGRMCREYDLILAMEKREL' A
#
# COMPACT_ATOMS: atom_id res chain seq x y z
N PRO A 1 0.26 2.47 -0.83
CA PRO A 1 0.89 2.19 -2.13
C PRO A 1 2.43 2.17 -2.12
N THR A 2 3.09 3.23 -1.66
CA THR A 2 4.57 3.35 -1.75
C THR A 2 5.32 2.26 -0.98
N ALA A 3 4.94 2.02 0.28
CA ALA A 3 5.54 0.96 1.11
C ALA A 3 5.38 -0.43 0.49
N GLU A 4 4.21 -0.73 -0.08
CA GLU A 4 3.94 -2.01 -0.77
C GLU A 4 4.93 -2.25 -1.91
N ARG A 5 5.11 -1.25 -2.79
CA ARG A 5 6.02 -1.36 -3.95
C ARG A 5 7.48 -1.45 -3.53
N LEU A 6 7.88 -0.73 -2.48
CA LEU A 6 9.22 -0.86 -1.89
C LEU A 6 9.47 -2.28 -1.39
N LEU A 7 8.56 -2.82 -0.57
CA LEU A 7 8.70 -4.17 -0.03
C LEU A 7 8.72 -5.25 -1.13
N LYS A 8 7.88 -5.12 -2.16
CA LYS A 8 7.93 -6.00 -3.33
C LYS A 8 9.26 -5.92 -4.08
N ASN A 9 9.86 -4.74 -4.16
CA ASN A 9 11.15 -4.57 -4.82
C ASN A 9 12.30 -5.21 -4.02
N TYR A 10 12.30 -5.06 -2.69
CA TYR A 10 13.32 -5.67 -1.83
C TYR A 10 13.15 -7.18 -1.66
N GLN A 11 11.90 -7.67 -1.57
CA GLN A 11 11.60 -9.07 -1.33
C GLN A 11 10.41 -9.52 -2.19
N PRO A 12 10.63 -9.83 -3.48
CA PRO A 12 9.56 -10.18 -4.42
C PRO A 12 8.83 -11.49 -4.10
N ALA A 13 9.39 -12.34 -3.24
CA ALA A 13 8.75 -13.57 -2.79
C ALA A 13 7.63 -13.34 -1.74
N LEU A 14 7.52 -12.14 -1.16
CA LEU A 14 6.49 -11.83 -0.17
C LEU A 14 5.20 -11.35 -0.85
N THR A 15 4.07 -11.84 -0.35
CA THR A 15 2.76 -11.29 -0.67
C THR A 15 2.54 -10.02 0.14
N VAL A 16 2.65 -8.88 -0.53
CA VAL A 16 2.49 -7.56 0.08
C VAL A 16 1.34 -6.84 -0.61
N ASP A 17 0.39 -6.35 0.19
CA ASP A 17 -0.75 -5.58 -0.28
C ASP A 17 -0.92 -4.33 0.60
N SER A 18 -1.55 -3.31 0.02
CA SER A 18 -1.88 -2.08 0.75
C SER A 18 -3.39 -1.88 0.86
N ALA A 19 -3.83 -1.45 2.04
CA ALA A 19 -5.20 -1.07 2.37
C ALA A 19 -5.17 0.14 3.33
N GLY A 20 -6.27 0.89 3.40
CA GLY A 20 -6.41 2.04 4.30
C GLY A 20 -7.68 2.00 5.14
N LEU A 21 -7.63 2.63 6.32
CA LEU A 21 -8.78 2.79 7.23
C LEU A 21 -9.83 3.78 6.74
N GLY A 22 -9.45 4.73 5.90
CA GLY A 22 -10.34 5.67 5.20
C GLY A 22 -10.00 5.70 3.72
N ALA A 23 -9.83 4.53 3.11
CA ALA A 23 -9.36 4.44 1.74
C ALA A 23 -10.40 5.06 0.79
N LEU A 24 -9.94 5.91 -0.12
CA LEU A 24 -10.76 6.40 -1.23
C LEU A 24 -10.93 5.26 -2.24
N VAL A 25 -11.82 4.32 -1.94
CA VAL A 25 -11.99 3.06 -2.68
C VAL A 25 -12.14 3.34 -4.18
N GLY A 26 -11.35 2.63 -4.99
CA GLY A 26 -11.38 2.75 -6.44
C GLY A 26 -10.54 3.90 -7.01
N LYS A 27 -9.92 4.74 -6.17
CA LYS A 27 -8.95 5.75 -6.65
C LYS A 27 -7.55 5.15 -6.80
N GLY A 28 -6.83 5.70 -7.78
CA GLY A 28 -5.41 5.43 -8.00
C GLY A 28 -4.54 5.96 -6.86
N ALA A 29 -3.22 5.77 -6.99
CA ALA A 29 -2.28 6.46 -6.12
C ALA A 29 -2.42 7.99 -6.30
N ASP A 30 -2.23 8.73 -5.21
CA ASP A 30 -2.20 10.19 -5.25
C ASP A 30 -1.12 10.68 -6.22
N GLU A 31 -1.42 11.72 -7.01
CA GLU A 31 -0.53 12.21 -8.07
C GLU A 31 0.82 12.67 -7.51
N ARG A 32 0.85 13.26 -6.31
CA ARG A 32 2.11 13.66 -5.66
C ARG A 32 2.91 12.44 -5.23
N ALA A 33 2.24 11.45 -4.65
CA ALA A 33 2.88 10.20 -4.26
C ALA A 33 3.43 9.44 -5.48
N ALA A 34 2.68 9.43 -6.59
CA ALA A 34 3.13 8.83 -7.86
C ALA A 34 4.33 9.56 -8.44
N SER A 35 4.32 10.90 -8.42
CA SER A 35 5.43 11.72 -8.91
C SER A 35 6.71 11.48 -8.13
N VAL A 36 6.65 11.51 -6.80
CA VAL A 36 7.82 11.24 -5.94
C VAL A 36 8.30 9.79 -6.10
N ALA A 37 7.39 8.82 -6.21
CA ALA A 37 7.77 7.44 -6.44
C ALA A 37 8.51 7.27 -7.79
N LEU A 38 8.03 7.93 -8.85
CA LEU A 38 8.69 7.95 -10.16
C LEU A 38 10.09 8.55 -10.10
N GLU A 39 10.31 9.62 -9.33
CA GLU A 39 11.65 10.20 -9.11
C GLU A 39 12.63 9.18 -8.49
N HIS A 40 12.11 8.27 -7.67
CA HIS A 40 12.86 7.17 -7.09
C HIS A 40 12.85 5.87 -7.92
N ASN A 41 12.49 5.93 -9.22
CA ASN A 41 12.35 4.77 -10.12
C ASN A 41 11.34 3.72 -9.63
N LEU A 42 10.33 4.13 -8.87
CA LEU A 42 9.28 3.27 -8.33
C LEU A 42 7.94 3.58 -9.02
N SER A 43 7.43 2.65 -9.82
CA SER A 43 6.10 2.81 -10.41
C SER A 43 5.00 2.45 -9.40
N LEU A 44 4.05 3.36 -9.20
CA LEU A 44 2.80 3.13 -8.46
C LEU A 44 1.62 2.77 -9.38
N ASP A 45 1.89 2.54 -10.65
CA ASP A 45 0.86 2.36 -11.67
C ASP A 45 0.05 1.07 -11.43
N GLY A 46 -1.26 1.14 -11.70
CA GLY A 46 -2.22 0.08 -11.38
C GLY A 46 -2.58 -0.08 -9.90
N HIS A 47 -2.14 0.84 -9.01
CA HIS A 47 -2.63 0.84 -7.63
C HIS A 47 -4.12 1.19 -7.58
N VAL A 48 -4.89 0.43 -6.82
CA VAL A 48 -6.28 0.73 -6.50
C VAL A 48 -6.41 0.76 -4.98
N ALA A 49 -6.81 1.91 -4.45
CA ALA A 49 -7.09 2.07 -3.04
C ALA A 49 -8.24 1.15 -2.63
N ARG A 50 -8.02 0.39 -1.57
CA ARG A 50 -8.99 -0.55 -0.99
C ARG A 50 -9.14 -0.30 0.51
N GLN A 51 -10.36 -0.47 1.00
CA GLN A 51 -10.69 -0.33 2.41
C GLN A 51 -10.20 -1.55 3.18
N VAL A 52 -9.50 -1.34 4.30
CA VAL A 52 -9.13 -2.43 5.20
C VAL A 52 -10.38 -3.06 5.80
N SER A 53 -10.40 -4.38 5.91
CA SER A 53 -11.50 -5.12 6.52
C SER A 53 -10.96 -6.15 7.50
N GLY A 54 -11.77 -6.53 8.50
CA GLY A 54 -11.35 -7.54 9.49
C GLY A 54 -10.97 -8.90 8.89
N ARG A 55 -11.46 -9.21 7.69
CA ARG A 55 -11.04 -10.39 6.93
C ARG A 55 -9.60 -10.26 6.41
N MET A 56 -9.24 -9.11 5.83
CA MET A 56 -7.85 -8.85 5.41
C MET A 56 -6.91 -8.99 6.60
N CYS A 57 -7.26 -8.43 7.76
CA CYS A 57 -6.41 -8.53 8.96
C CYS A 57 -6.17 -9.98 9.43
N ARG A 58 -6.97 -10.95 8.99
CA ARG A 58 -6.78 -12.38 9.27
C ARG A 58 -6.07 -13.13 8.14
N GLU A 59 -6.05 -12.58 6.94
CA GLU A 59 -5.41 -13.17 5.76
C GLU A 59 -3.91 -12.85 5.68
N TYR A 60 -3.44 -11.80 6.36
CA TYR A 60 -2.03 -11.43 6.42
C TYR A 60 -1.43 -11.73 7.79
N ASP A 61 -0.22 -12.31 7.80
CA ASP A 61 0.52 -12.64 9.03
C ASP A 61 1.09 -11.39 9.73
N LEU A 62 1.28 -10.29 9.00
CA LEU A 62 1.85 -9.04 9.49
C LEU A 62 1.09 -7.84 8.95
N ILE A 63 0.67 -6.94 9.84
CA ILE A 63 0.04 -5.66 9.51
C ILE A 63 1.01 -4.53 9.86
N LEU A 64 1.35 -3.70 8.88
CA LEU A 64 2.21 -2.54 9.06
C LEU A 64 1.38 -1.26 8.90
N ALA A 65 1.33 -0.45 9.95
CA ALA A 65 0.72 0.88 9.93
C ALA A 65 1.82 1.96 9.95
N MET A 66 1.57 3.10 9.30
CA MET A 66 2.53 4.22 9.25
C MET A 66 2.53 5.03 10.55
N GLU A 67 1.42 5.06 11.27
CA GLU A 67 1.29 5.76 12.55
C GLU A 67 0.77 4.84 13.65
N LYS A 68 1.21 5.08 14.89
CA LYS A 68 0.75 4.33 16.07
C LYS A 68 -0.76 4.49 16.35
N ARG A 69 -1.39 5.54 15.83
CA ARG A 69 -2.79 5.88 16.12
C ARG A 69 -3.79 5.21 15.16
N GLU A 70 -3.27 4.46 14.19
CA GLU A 70 -4.04 3.76 13.16
C GLU A 70 -4.27 2.27 13.51
N LEU A 71 -3.93 1.84 14.74
CA LEU A 71 -4.12 0.48 15.26
C LEU A 71 -4.99 0.50 16.52
#